data_AF-A0A850QHG2-F1
#
_entry.id   AF-A0A850QHG2-F1
#
_cell.length_a   1.000
_cell.length_b   1.000
_cell.length_c   1.000
_cell.angle_alpha   90.00
_cell.angle_beta   90.00
_cell.angle_gamma   90.00
#
_symmetry.space_group_name_H-M   'P 1'
#
loop_
_entity.id
_entity.type
_entity.pdbx_description
1 polymer ?
#
loop_
_entity_poly.entity_id
_entity_poly.type
_entity_poly.pdbx_seq_one_letter_code
_entity_poly.pdbx_strand_id
1 'polypeptide(L)'
;MMHSPQSCFTRFQSSIDQYTLPERFTFPFYYTPHPLCELAAQELQLHLETQTQWQHNFGLNGDLDTAIGKMFGVLLVKNADGEIGYLSAFSGKIADQNLLPHFVPPVFDMLTDDGFFQAEQKVINDVTAEIRRLETNAELLALRDTFAQSQAQAADEIEQCRLQIIDSRKDRKAQRKAAEATNDSQLIEETAIRLAKESAKQKHEQRFLKSTWDEKLQVLANQVDVFDNEINELKEKRRHLSSTLQAKLFAQYRFLNQYGEEKDLIDIFAQTPNQTPPAGSGECAAPKLLHYAFKHGMTPIAMAEFWWGASPKSEIRKHKYFYEACKSKCEPILGHMLKGIELEENLLLKNPAEGKELEIIYQDEAMVIVNKPAEFLSVPGKTISDSVYTRMQAMFPDAD
;
A
#
# COMPACT_ATOMS: atom_id res chain seq x y z
N MET A 1 29.36 -18.77 9.88
CA MET A 1 30.56 -17.92 10.07
C MET A 1 30.08 -16.63 10.72
N MET A 2 30.68 -16.19 11.83
CA MET A 2 30.28 -14.94 12.46
C MET A 2 30.64 -13.76 11.54
N HIS A 3 29.64 -12.97 11.16
CA HIS A 3 29.83 -11.72 10.41
C HIS A 3 30.63 -10.74 11.29
N SER A 4 31.94 -10.68 11.05
CA SER A 4 32.85 -9.74 11.72
C SER A 4 33.00 -8.47 10.88
N PRO A 5 33.36 -7.31 11.47
CA PRO A 5 33.62 -6.07 10.73
C PRO A 5 34.55 -6.25 9.52
N GLN A 6 35.56 -7.11 9.66
CA GLN A 6 36.53 -7.42 8.60
C GLN A 6 35.95 -8.26 7.45
N SER A 7 34.82 -8.95 7.66
CA SER A 7 34.19 -9.80 6.65
C SER A 7 33.22 -9.05 5.74
N CYS A 8 32.70 -7.89 6.17
CA CYS A 8 31.75 -7.09 5.38
C CYS A 8 32.38 -5.82 4.78
N PHE A 9 33.55 -5.39 5.26
CA PHE A 9 34.29 -4.28 4.66
C PHE A 9 35.03 -4.74 3.40
N THR A 10 34.64 -4.19 2.25
CA THR A 10 35.23 -4.49 0.96
C THR A 10 36.23 -3.40 0.56
N ARG A 11 37.47 -3.81 0.29
CA ARG A 11 38.49 -2.93 -0.29
C ARG A 11 38.31 -2.86 -1.80
N PHE A 12 38.52 -1.69 -2.38
CA PHE A 12 38.52 -1.51 -3.83
C PHE A 12 39.62 -2.36 -4.48
N GLN A 13 39.32 -2.94 -5.63
CA GLN A 13 40.27 -3.75 -6.39
C GLN A 13 41.26 -2.89 -7.17
N SER A 14 40.86 -1.66 -7.50
CA SER A 14 41.66 -0.65 -8.20
C SER A 14 42.03 0.51 -7.29
N SER A 15 43.12 1.24 -7.62
CA SER A 15 43.44 2.49 -6.91
C SER A 15 42.31 3.51 -7.08
N ILE A 16 42.01 4.21 -6.00
CA ILE A 16 40.99 5.26 -5.93
C ILE A 16 41.60 6.66 -5.86
N ASP A 17 42.91 6.81 -6.03
CA ASP A 17 43.63 8.09 -5.83
C ASP A 17 43.20 9.19 -6.81
N GLN A 18 42.63 8.80 -7.95
CA GLN A 18 42.11 9.72 -8.97
C GLN A 18 40.75 10.33 -8.61
N TYR A 19 40.10 9.85 -7.55
CA TYR A 19 38.78 10.31 -7.15
C TYR A 19 38.88 11.27 -5.97
N THR A 20 38.19 12.41 -6.07
CA THR A 20 37.99 13.30 -4.93
C THR A 20 36.94 12.70 -4.00
N LEU A 21 37.19 12.70 -2.68
CA LEU A 21 36.17 12.31 -1.70
C LEU A 21 35.14 13.43 -1.55
N PRO A 22 33.85 13.10 -1.37
CA PRO A 22 32.83 14.12 -1.14
C PRO A 22 33.03 14.77 0.23
N GLU A 23 32.79 16.09 0.31
CA GLU A 23 32.86 16.85 1.56
C GLU A 23 31.64 16.62 2.45
N ARG A 24 30.50 16.27 1.85
CA ARG A 24 29.21 16.04 2.51
C ARG A 24 28.67 14.67 2.13
N PHE A 25 27.90 14.07 3.03
CA PHE A 25 27.26 12.79 2.77
C PHE A 25 26.10 12.93 1.77
N THR A 26 25.89 11.90 0.95
CA THR A 26 24.82 11.85 -0.07
C THR A 26 23.45 12.17 0.52
N PHE A 27 22.68 13.06 -0.14
CA PHE A 27 21.27 13.26 0.20
C PHE A 27 20.43 12.11 -0.41
N PRO A 28 19.92 11.15 0.40
CA PRO A 28 19.50 9.84 -0.11
C PRO A 28 18.17 9.84 -0.88
N PHE A 29 17.44 10.98 -0.92
CA PHE A 29 16.10 11.06 -1.51
C PHE A 29 16.05 11.74 -2.87
N TYR A 30 17.16 12.31 -3.33
CA TYR A 30 17.35 12.88 -4.67
C TYR A 30 18.82 13.20 -4.90
N TYR A 31 19.53 12.33 -5.64
CA TYR A 31 20.96 12.46 -5.85
C TYR A 31 21.40 11.81 -7.17
N THR A 32 22.56 12.21 -7.64
CA THR A 32 23.33 11.43 -8.61
C THR A 32 24.44 10.71 -7.84
N PRO A 33 24.64 9.39 -8.04
CA PRO A 33 25.68 8.64 -7.35
C PRO A 33 27.06 9.29 -7.51
N HIS A 34 27.81 9.37 -6.42
CA HIS A 34 29.21 9.78 -6.48
C HIS A 34 30.02 8.80 -7.35
N PRO A 35 31.02 9.24 -8.14
CA PRO A 35 31.79 8.34 -9.02
C PRO A 35 32.43 7.13 -8.32
N LEU A 36 32.86 7.29 -7.06
CA LEU A 36 33.33 6.15 -6.25
C LEU A 36 32.22 5.17 -5.85
N CYS A 37 30.98 5.64 -5.66
CA CYS A 37 29.83 4.77 -5.44
C CYS A 37 29.50 3.99 -6.72
N GLU A 38 29.65 4.61 -7.90
CA GLU A 38 29.47 3.91 -9.18
C GLU A 38 30.52 2.80 -9.36
N LEU A 39 31.79 3.08 -9.03
CA LEU A 39 32.86 2.07 -9.04
C LEU A 39 32.55 0.91 -8.06
N ALA A 40 32.17 1.23 -6.82
CA ALA A 40 31.78 0.21 -5.84
C ALA A 40 30.57 -0.62 -6.31
N ALA A 41 29.59 0.03 -6.94
CA ALA A 41 28.44 -0.65 -7.52
C ALA A 41 28.86 -1.56 -8.68
N GLN A 42 29.77 -1.13 -9.56
CA GLN A 42 30.29 -1.97 -10.65
C GLN A 42 31.02 -3.22 -10.13
N GLU A 43 31.86 -3.07 -9.11
CA GLU A 43 32.52 -4.21 -8.46
C GLU A 43 31.51 -5.17 -7.81
N LEU A 44 30.48 -4.64 -7.14
CA LEU A 44 29.40 -5.45 -6.58
C LEU A 44 28.60 -6.16 -7.67
N GLN A 45 28.29 -5.49 -8.78
CA GLN A 45 27.60 -6.09 -9.92
C GLN A 45 28.42 -7.25 -10.52
N LEU A 46 29.74 -7.07 -10.66
CA LEU A 46 30.64 -8.14 -11.08
C LEU A 46 30.62 -9.31 -10.09
N HIS A 47 30.62 -9.05 -8.79
CA HIS A 47 30.46 -10.10 -7.78
C HIS A 47 29.13 -10.86 -7.95
N LEU A 48 28.01 -10.15 -8.16
CA LEU A 48 26.70 -10.76 -8.38
C LEU A 48 26.66 -11.64 -9.64
N GLU A 49 27.40 -11.27 -10.69
CA GLU A 49 27.49 -12.02 -11.95
C GLU A 49 28.39 -13.27 -11.84
N THR A 50 29.43 -13.22 -10.99
CA THR A 50 30.50 -14.24 -10.97
C THR A 50 30.47 -15.18 -9.77
N GLN A 51 29.85 -14.78 -8.65
CA GLN A 51 29.76 -15.62 -7.46
C GLN A 51 28.93 -16.89 -7.72
N THR A 52 29.29 -17.98 -7.05
CA THR A 52 28.61 -19.29 -7.18
C THR A 52 28.13 -19.86 -5.85
N GLN A 53 28.22 -19.08 -4.77
CA GLN A 53 27.90 -19.50 -3.41
C GLN A 53 26.40 -19.63 -3.17
N TRP A 54 25.59 -18.87 -3.90
CA TRP A 54 24.14 -18.91 -3.80
C TRP A 54 23.50 -18.65 -5.17
N GLN A 55 22.27 -19.13 -5.34
CA GLN A 55 21.50 -18.98 -6.58
C GLN A 55 20.18 -18.28 -6.29
N HIS A 56 19.85 -17.31 -7.14
CA HIS A 56 18.58 -16.60 -7.08
C HIS A 56 18.11 -16.27 -8.49
N ASN A 57 16.84 -16.52 -8.77
CA ASN A 57 16.27 -16.13 -10.05
C ASN A 57 16.00 -14.63 -10.09
N PHE A 58 16.96 -13.85 -10.59
CA PHE A 58 16.76 -12.42 -10.85
C PHE A 58 16.00 -12.14 -12.15
N GLY A 59 15.62 -13.14 -12.94
CA GLY A 59 14.96 -12.95 -14.24
C GLY A 59 15.87 -12.44 -15.36
N LEU A 60 17.19 -12.54 -15.20
CA LEU A 60 18.17 -12.10 -16.21
C LEU A 60 18.38 -13.13 -17.35
N ASN A 61 17.99 -14.39 -17.12
CA ASN A 61 18.18 -15.49 -18.06
C ASN A 61 16.91 -15.82 -18.87
N GLY A 62 15.87 -14.99 -18.81
CA GLY A 62 14.61 -15.16 -19.54
C GLY A 62 13.51 -15.95 -18.82
N ASP A 63 13.81 -16.66 -17.72
CA ASP A 63 12.79 -17.25 -16.84
C ASP A 63 12.21 -16.17 -15.92
N LEU A 64 10.99 -15.72 -16.22
CA LEU A 64 10.28 -14.68 -15.48
C LEU A 64 9.24 -15.20 -14.49
N ASP A 65 8.95 -16.51 -14.47
CA ASP A 65 7.83 -17.07 -13.69
C ASP A 65 8.10 -16.98 -12.18
N THR A 66 9.36 -17.20 -11.79
CA THR A 66 9.83 -17.12 -10.40
C THR A 66 10.82 -15.96 -10.19
N ALA A 67 10.94 -15.06 -11.16
CA ALA A 67 11.91 -13.98 -11.13
C ALA A 67 11.58 -12.93 -10.06
N ILE A 68 12.57 -12.61 -9.24
CA ILE A 68 12.47 -11.56 -8.22
C ILE A 68 13.71 -10.67 -8.34
N GLY A 69 13.53 -9.48 -8.91
CA GLY A 69 14.55 -8.44 -8.85
C GLY A 69 14.71 -7.86 -7.45
N LYS A 70 15.86 -7.25 -7.17
CA LYS A 70 16.26 -6.77 -5.85
C LYS A 70 16.93 -5.40 -5.91
N MET A 71 16.75 -4.66 -4.83
CA MET A 71 17.53 -3.45 -4.56
C MET A 71 18.82 -3.84 -3.87
N PHE A 72 19.94 -3.40 -4.43
CA PHE A 72 21.26 -3.48 -3.81
C PHE A 72 21.73 -2.09 -3.45
N GLY A 73 22.52 -1.99 -2.40
CA GLY A 73 23.12 -0.74 -1.96
C GLY A 73 24.61 -0.90 -1.68
N VAL A 74 25.36 0.15 -1.97
CA VAL A 74 26.75 0.33 -1.56
C VAL A 74 26.85 1.56 -0.67
N LEU A 75 27.64 1.45 0.40
CA LEU A 75 27.97 2.57 1.29
C LEU A 75 29.48 2.69 1.35
N LEU A 76 30.02 3.79 0.82
CA LEU A 76 31.42 4.15 1.03
C LEU A 76 31.62 4.49 2.49
N VAL A 77 32.65 3.90 3.08
CA VAL A 77 32.97 4.10 4.50
C VAL A 77 34.47 4.26 4.68
N LYS A 78 34.84 5.05 5.69
CA LYS A 78 36.17 5.05 6.27
C LYS A 78 36.18 4.14 7.49
N ASN A 79 37.05 3.14 7.53
CA ASN A 79 37.19 2.25 8.68
C ASN A 79 38.01 2.91 9.81
N ALA A 80 38.17 2.22 10.94
CA ALA A 80 38.92 2.70 12.10
C ALA A 80 40.41 2.94 11.82
N ASP A 81 40.99 2.21 10.87
CA ASP A 81 42.38 2.36 10.41
C ASP A 81 42.54 3.54 9.42
N GLY A 82 41.43 4.19 9.06
CA GLY A 82 41.38 5.31 8.14
C GLY A 82 41.37 4.90 6.66
N GLU A 83 41.27 3.61 6.35
CA GLU A 83 41.15 3.10 4.99
C GLU A 83 39.76 3.36 4.42
N ILE A 84 39.71 3.66 3.13
CA ILE A 84 38.47 3.86 2.38
C ILE A 84 38.09 2.54 1.70
N GLY A 85 36.84 2.12 1.89
CA GLY A 85 36.26 0.96 1.25
C GLY A 85 34.74 1.10 1.19
N TYR A 86 34.04 -0.01 0.98
CA TYR A 86 32.58 0.00 0.94
C TYR A 86 31.95 -1.22 1.61
N LEU A 87 30.72 -1.00 2.07
CA LEU A 87 29.81 -2.05 2.53
C LEU A 87 28.77 -2.34 1.44
N SER A 88 28.24 -3.56 1.43
CA SER A 88 27.18 -3.97 0.49
C SER A 88 25.96 -4.54 1.22
N ALA A 89 24.77 -4.23 0.73
CA ALA A 89 23.51 -4.73 1.28
C ALA A 89 22.47 -4.98 0.18
N PHE A 90 21.40 -5.70 0.53
CA PHE A 90 20.25 -5.92 -0.35
C PHE A 90 18.91 -5.82 0.40
N SER A 91 17.83 -5.63 -0.36
CA SER A 91 16.48 -5.52 0.18
C SER A 91 15.79 -6.86 0.46
N GLY A 92 15.23 -6.99 1.67
CA GLY A 92 14.61 -8.23 2.14
C GLY A 92 15.58 -9.40 2.15
N LYS A 93 15.14 -10.56 1.62
CA LYS A 93 15.91 -11.82 1.52
C LYS A 93 16.30 -12.18 0.09
N ILE A 94 17.41 -12.89 -0.09
CA ILE A 94 17.87 -13.47 -1.36
C ILE A 94 18.17 -14.95 -1.14
N ALA A 95 17.80 -15.81 -2.10
CA ALA A 95 17.99 -17.27 -1.98
C ALA A 95 17.46 -17.84 -0.65
N ASP A 96 16.30 -17.32 -0.20
CA ASP A 96 15.66 -17.60 1.09
C ASP A 96 16.53 -17.35 2.34
N GLN A 97 17.58 -16.56 2.20
CA GLN A 97 18.53 -16.19 3.25
C GLN A 97 18.54 -14.67 3.45
N ASN A 98 18.62 -14.26 4.72
CA ASN A 98 18.88 -12.88 5.11
C ASN A 98 20.38 -12.59 5.27
N LEU A 99 21.18 -13.64 5.46
CA LEU A 99 22.61 -13.58 5.71
C LEU A 99 23.34 -14.22 4.52
N LEU A 100 24.10 -13.41 3.80
CA LEU A 100 24.96 -13.86 2.71
C LEU A 100 26.38 -13.34 2.93
N PRO A 101 27.43 -14.09 2.54
CA PRO A 101 28.80 -13.59 2.55
C PRO A 101 28.92 -12.28 1.76
N HIS A 102 29.83 -11.38 2.17
CA HIS A 102 30.05 -10.06 1.57
C HIS A 102 28.94 -9.02 1.76
N PHE A 103 27.80 -9.41 2.32
CA PHE A 103 26.72 -8.47 2.65
C PHE A 103 26.66 -8.19 4.15
N VAL A 104 26.25 -6.98 4.51
CA VAL A 104 25.93 -6.65 5.89
C VAL A 104 24.69 -7.43 6.34
N PRO A 105 24.64 -7.87 7.60
CA PRO A 105 23.47 -8.57 8.15
C PRO A 105 22.23 -7.67 8.19
N PRO A 106 21.02 -8.26 8.32
CA PRO A 106 19.83 -7.46 8.65
C PRO A 106 20.02 -6.81 10.02
N VAL A 107 19.29 -5.71 10.24
CA VAL A 107 19.29 -5.02 11.55
C VAL A 107 18.75 -5.92 12.65
N PHE A 108 17.76 -6.75 12.32
CA PHE A 108 17.22 -7.81 13.16
C PHE A 108 17.00 -9.06 12.29
N ASP A 109 17.46 -10.23 12.74
CA ASP A 109 17.30 -11.46 11.98
C ASP A 109 16.05 -12.24 12.42
N MET A 110 14.95 -12.00 11.71
CA MET A 110 13.68 -12.69 11.93
C MET A 110 13.77 -14.23 11.77
N LEU A 111 14.79 -14.75 11.07
CA LEU A 111 14.90 -16.19 10.77
C LEU A 111 15.64 -16.95 11.88
N THR A 112 16.48 -16.28 12.66
CA THR A 112 17.30 -16.91 13.71
C THR A 112 16.85 -16.55 15.12
N ASP A 113 16.25 -15.38 15.33
CA ASP A 113 15.91 -14.91 16.66
C ASP A 113 14.50 -15.37 17.11
N ASP A 114 14.53 -16.22 18.15
CA ASP A 114 13.48 -16.53 19.12
C ASP A 114 12.18 -17.22 18.69
N GLY A 115 12.00 -17.69 17.46
CA GLY A 115 10.91 -18.63 17.09
C GLY A 115 9.47 -18.12 17.30
N PHE A 116 9.28 -16.99 17.99
CA PHE A 116 8.01 -16.39 18.34
C PHE A 116 7.31 -15.93 17.07
N PHE A 117 8.07 -15.39 16.11
CA PHE A 117 7.51 -14.96 14.83
C PHE A 117 6.87 -16.13 14.09
N GLN A 118 7.57 -17.26 13.97
CA GLN A 118 7.03 -18.44 13.30
C GLN A 118 5.83 -19.04 14.07
N ALA A 119 5.93 -19.12 15.40
CA ALA A 119 4.86 -19.66 16.24
C ALA A 119 3.58 -18.79 16.18
N GLU A 120 3.70 -17.47 16.35
CA GLU A 120 2.57 -16.54 16.30
C GLU A 120 2.01 -16.41 14.87
N GLN A 121 2.87 -16.42 13.84
CA GLN A 121 2.43 -16.44 12.45
C GLN A 121 1.64 -17.72 12.11
N LYS A 122 2.02 -18.87 12.67
CA LYS A 122 1.25 -20.10 12.54
C LYS A 122 -0.16 -19.94 13.10
N VAL A 123 -0.32 -19.34 14.29
CA VAL A 123 -1.64 -19.09 14.88
C VAL A 123 -2.49 -18.19 13.97
N ILE A 124 -1.92 -17.15 13.38
CA ILE A 124 -2.62 -16.27 12.42
C ILE A 124 -3.04 -17.06 11.17
N ASN A 125 -2.18 -17.94 10.66
CA ASN A 125 -2.48 -18.77 9.50
C ASN A 125 -3.59 -19.77 9.81
N ASP A 126 -3.59 -20.38 11.00
CA ASP A 126 -4.64 -21.30 11.45
C ASP A 126 -6.00 -20.57 11.53
N VAL A 127 -6.05 -19.35 12.10
CA VAL A 127 -7.28 -18.53 12.10
C VAL A 127 -7.71 -18.14 10.68
N THR A 128 -6.75 -17.87 9.78
CA THR A 128 -7.04 -17.55 8.37
C THR A 128 -7.65 -18.74 7.64
N ALA A 129 -7.14 -19.95 7.88
CA ALA A 129 -7.68 -21.17 7.32
C ALA A 129 -9.11 -21.42 7.85
N GLU A 130 -9.35 -21.14 9.12
CA GLU A 130 -10.66 -21.28 9.74
C GLU A 130 -11.71 -20.30 9.17
N ILE A 131 -11.34 -19.02 9.00
CA ILE A 131 -12.20 -18.03 8.32
C ILE A 131 -12.58 -18.53 6.93
N ARG A 132 -11.60 -18.99 6.15
CA ARG A 132 -11.86 -19.52 4.80
C ARG A 132 -12.80 -20.71 4.83
N ARG A 133 -12.60 -21.64 5.77
CA ARG A 133 -13.45 -22.83 5.96
C ARG A 133 -14.90 -22.42 6.18
N LEU A 134 -15.16 -21.45 7.07
CA LEU A 134 -16.50 -20.92 7.34
C LEU A 134 -17.09 -20.15 6.15
N GLU A 135 -16.30 -19.31 5.47
CA GLU A 135 -16.75 -18.56 4.29
C GLU A 135 -17.13 -19.48 3.12
N THR A 136 -16.50 -20.65 3.03
CA THR A 136 -16.81 -21.70 2.04
C THR A 136 -17.76 -22.79 2.55
N ASN A 137 -18.35 -22.61 3.73
CA ASN A 137 -19.25 -23.60 4.32
C ASN A 137 -20.49 -23.77 3.43
N ALA A 138 -20.79 -25.01 3.02
CA ALA A 138 -21.90 -25.32 2.12
C ALA A 138 -23.27 -24.93 2.70
N GLU A 139 -23.45 -25.03 4.02
CA GLU A 139 -24.68 -24.62 4.70
C GLU A 139 -24.88 -23.11 4.64
N LEU A 140 -23.83 -22.33 4.92
CA LEU A 140 -23.87 -20.87 4.81
C LEU A 140 -24.18 -20.42 3.38
N LEU A 141 -23.54 -21.04 2.39
CA LEU A 141 -23.79 -20.73 0.98
C LEU A 141 -25.24 -21.04 0.60
N ALA A 142 -25.76 -22.20 0.98
CA ALA A 142 -27.15 -22.58 0.72
C ALA A 142 -28.15 -21.65 1.44
N LEU A 143 -27.87 -21.23 2.67
CA LEU A 143 -28.68 -20.27 3.42
C LEU A 143 -28.72 -18.90 2.74
N ARG A 144 -27.57 -18.40 2.28
CA ARG A 144 -27.49 -17.13 1.54
C ARG A 144 -28.27 -17.18 0.23
N ASP A 145 -28.14 -18.28 -0.51
CA ASP A 145 -28.90 -18.49 -1.74
C ASP A 145 -30.41 -18.54 -1.46
N THR A 146 -30.82 -19.27 -0.42
CA THR A 146 -32.22 -19.39 0.00
C THR A 146 -32.79 -18.04 0.45
N PHE A 147 -32.00 -17.26 1.19
CA PHE A 147 -32.37 -15.92 1.63
C PHE A 147 -32.55 -14.97 0.44
N ALA A 148 -31.60 -14.95 -0.49
CA ALA A 148 -31.68 -14.12 -1.69
C ALA A 148 -32.89 -14.49 -2.58
N GLN A 149 -33.14 -15.79 -2.78
CA GLN A 149 -34.31 -16.27 -3.49
C GLN A 149 -35.62 -15.89 -2.79
N SER A 150 -35.68 -16.04 -1.47
CA SER A 150 -36.86 -15.66 -0.69
C SER A 150 -37.11 -14.15 -0.73
N GLN A 151 -36.04 -13.34 -0.75
CA GLN A 151 -36.15 -11.89 -0.86
C GLN A 151 -36.70 -11.46 -2.23
N ALA A 152 -36.22 -12.08 -3.30
CA ALA A 152 -36.74 -11.87 -4.65
C ALA A 152 -38.23 -12.27 -4.76
N GLN A 153 -38.58 -13.45 -4.24
CA GLN A 153 -39.96 -13.93 -4.23
C GLN A 153 -40.89 -13.01 -3.42
N ALA A 154 -40.45 -12.56 -2.25
CA ALA A 154 -41.21 -11.61 -1.43
C ALA A 154 -41.49 -10.31 -2.20
N ALA A 155 -40.47 -9.76 -2.88
CA ALA A 155 -40.61 -8.55 -3.67
C ALA A 155 -41.63 -8.72 -4.82
N ASP A 156 -41.55 -9.84 -5.55
CA ASP A 156 -42.45 -10.16 -6.65
C ASP A 156 -43.90 -10.34 -6.17
N GLU A 157 -44.14 -11.12 -5.12
CA GLU A 157 -45.50 -11.37 -4.60
C GLU A 157 -46.13 -10.10 -4.02
N ILE A 158 -45.35 -9.27 -3.32
CA ILE A 158 -45.83 -7.99 -2.78
C ILE A 158 -46.19 -7.04 -3.94
N GLU A 159 -45.39 -7.03 -5.01
CA GLU A 159 -45.67 -6.21 -6.20
C GLU A 159 -46.91 -6.72 -6.95
N GLN A 160 -47.06 -8.03 -7.14
CA GLN A 160 -48.27 -8.62 -7.73
C GLN A 160 -49.52 -8.26 -6.92
N CYS A 161 -49.46 -8.36 -5.59
CA CYS A 161 -50.56 -7.94 -4.70
C CYS A 161 -50.87 -6.44 -4.88
N ARG A 162 -49.84 -5.59 -5.01
CA ARG A 162 -50.01 -4.16 -5.27
C ARG A 162 -50.74 -3.90 -6.59
N LEU A 163 -50.35 -4.57 -7.67
CA LEU A 163 -50.98 -4.45 -8.99
C LEU A 163 -52.44 -4.91 -8.96
N GLN A 164 -52.73 -6.05 -8.32
CA GLN A 164 -54.10 -6.55 -8.14
C GLN A 164 -54.98 -5.54 -7.39
N ILE A 165 -54.46 -4.86 -6.36
CA ILE A 165 -55.18 -3.82 -5.63
C ILE A 165 -55.46 -2.60 -6.51
N ILE A 166 -54.52 -2.22 -7.37
CA ILE A 166 -54.68 -1.11 -8.33
C ILE A 166 -55.80 -1.43 -9.32
N ASP A 167 -55.79 -2.61 -9.93
CA ASP A 167 -56.80 -3.01 -10.91
C ASP A 167 -58.17 -3.22 -10.26
N SER A 168 -58.21 -3.88 -9.11
CA SER A 168 -59.45 -4.02 -8.34
C SER A 168 -60.04 -2.65 -7.96
N ARG A 169 -59.21 -1.64 -7.69
CA ARG A 169 -59.69 -0.27 -7.43
C ARG A 169 -60.36 0.35 -8.66
N LYS A 170 -59.85 0.08 -9.87
CA LYS A 170 -60.47 0.52 -11.14
C LYS A 170 -61.83 -0.17 -11.32
N ASP A 171 -61.90 -1.49 -11.10
CA ASP A 171 -63.14 -2.26 -11.23
C ASP A 171 -64.20 -1.82 -10.23
N ARG A 172 -63.83 -1.62 -8.96
CA ARG A 172 -64.74 -1.10 -7.93
C ARG A 172 -65.25 0.31 -8.24
N LYS A 173 -64.49 1.12 -8.99
CA LYS A 173 -64.93 2.45 -9.46
C LYS A 173 -65.93 2.32 -10.61
N ALA A 174 -65.70 1.40 -11.55
CA ALA A 174 -66.63 1.11 -12.63
C ALA A 174 -67.95 0.53 -12.12
N GLN A 175 -67.92 -0.41 -11.16
CA GLN A 175 -69.11 -1.00 -10.53
C GLN A 175 -69.94 0.04 -9.78
N ARG A 176 -69.30 0.98 -9.07
CA ARG A 176 -70.00 2.12 -8.44
C ARG A 176 -70.75 2.96 -9.45
N LYS A 177 -70.07 3.38 -10.52
CA LYS A 177 -70.68 4.20 -11.58
C LYS A 177 -71.85 3.46 -12.28
N ALA A 178 -71.72 2.14 -12.48
CA ALA A 178 -72.77 1.33 -13.08
C ALA A 178 -74.00 1.20 -12.16
N ALA A 179 -73.81 0.99 -10.86
CA ALA A 179 -74.90 0.95 -9.89
C ALA A 179 -75.60 2.31 -9.77
N GLU A 180 -74.84 3.42 -9.69
CA GLU A 180 -75.38 4.78 -9.68
C GLU A 180 -76.27 5.08 -10.90
N ALA A 181 -75.92 4.56 -12.07
CA ALA A 181 -76.69 4.76 -13.31
C ALA A 181 -78.06 4.06 -13.33
N THR A 182 -78.32 3.12 -12.41
CA THR A 182 -79.62 2.42 -12.32
C THR A 182 -80.69 3.23 -11.59
N ASN A 183 -80.32 4.26 -10.83
CA ASN A 183 -81.18 5.01 -9.91
C ASN A 183 -81.96 4.16 -8.88
N ASP A 184 -81.55 2.91 -8.65
CA ASP A 184 -82.11 2.05 -7.61
C ASP A 184 -81.34 2.26 -6.29
N SER A 185 -81.98 2.93 -5.34
CA SER A 185 -81.37 3.27 -4.04
C SER A 185 -80.94 2.05 -3.24
N GLN A 186 -81.66 0.93 -3.34
CA GLN A 186 -81.33 -0.29 -2.60
C GLN A 186 -80.10 -0.97 -3.23
N LEU A 187 -80.07 -1.07 -4.56
CA LEU A 187 -78.94 -1.65 -5.29
C LEU A 187 -77.64 -0.85 -5.09
N ILE A 188 -77.73 0.48 -5.02
CA ILE A 188 -76.57 1.37 -4.77
C ILE A 188 -75.98 1.10 -3.38
N GLU A 189 -76.81 1.01 -2.34
CA GLU A 189 -76.36 0.79 -0.97
C GLU A 189 -75.76 -0.61 -0.77
N GLU A 190 -76.41 -1.65 -1.30
CA GLU A 190 -75.89 -3.02 -1.27
C GLU A 190 -74.53 -3.13 -1.99
N THR A 191 -74.39 -2.45 -3.13
CA THR A 191 -73.13 -2.40 -3.89
C THR A 191 -72.03 -1.69 -3.11
N ALA A 192 -72.32 -0.53 -2.50
CA ALA A 192 -71.34 0.22 -1.72
C ALA A 192 -70.80 -0.59 -0.53
N ILE A 193 -71.67 -1.28 0.20
CA ILE A 193 -71.29 -2.14 1.33
C ILE A 193 -70.39 -3.28 0.87
N ARG A 194 -70.75 -3.96 -0.23
CA ARG A 194 -69.94 -5.05 -0.80
C ARG A 194 -68.54 -4.58 -1.19
N LEU A 195 -68.44 -3.47 -1.93
CA LEU A 195 -67.17 -2.92 -2.39
C LEU A 195 -66.27 -2.42 -1.25
N ALA A 196 -66.86 -1.90 -0.17
CA ALA A 196 -66.13 -1.52 1.03
C ALA A 196 -65.53 -2.76 1.73
N LYS A 197 -66.32 -3.84 1.86
CA LYS A 197 -65.84 -5.12 2.41
C LYS A 197 -64.70 -5.70 1.57
N GLU A 198 -64.82 -5.69 0.24
CA GLU A 198 -63.76 -6.14 -0.67
C GLU A 198 -62.47 -5.33 -0.50
N SER A 199 -62.58 -4.00 -0.39
CA SER A 199 -61.40 -3.15 -0.18
C SER A 199 -60.73 -3.38 1.18
N ALA A 200 -61.52 -3.59 2.23
CA ALA A 200 -61.01 -3.90 3.56
C ALA A 200 -60.29 -5.26 3.58
N LYS A 201 -60.89 -6.27 2.93
CA LYS A 201 -60.30 -7.61 2.77
C LYS A 201 -58.94 -7.55 2.06
N GLN A 202 -58.86 -6.88 0.92
CA GLN A 202 -57.59 -6.74 0.16
C GLN A 202 -56.50 -6.04 0.97
N LYS A 203 -56.85 -5.01 1.73
CA LYS A 203 -55.88 -4.31 2.61
C LYS A 203 -55.39 -5.21 3.73
N HIS A 204 -56.25 -6.07 4.27
CA HIS A 204 -55.87 -7.07 5.25
C HIS A 204 -54.96 -8.15 4.65
N GLU A 205 -55.34 -8.71 3.49
CA GLU A 205 -54.54 -9.69 2.73
C GLU A 205 -53.13 -9.16 2.43
N GLN A 206 -53.00 -7.91 1.97
CA GLN A 206 -51.70 -7.29 1.71
C GLN A 206 -50.84 -7.16 2.98
N ARG A 207 -51.43 -6.76 4.11
CA ARG A 207 -50.69 -6.64 5.39
C ARG A 207 -50.23 -8.00 5.89
N PHE A 208 -51.11 -8.99 5.82
CA PHE A 208 -50.81 -10.36 6.22
C PHE A 208 -49.67 -10.95 5.37
N LEU A 209 -49.71 -10.75 4.05
CA LEU A 209 -48.66 -11.18 3.13
C LEU A 209 -47.30 -10.57 3.50
N LYS A 210 -47.25 -9.26 3.75
CA LYS A 210 -46.02 -8.58 4.18
C LYS A 210 -45.48 -9.12 5.50
N SER A 211 -46.34 -9.24 6.52
CA SER A 211 -45.94 -9.78 7.83
C SER A 211 -45.39 -11.20 7.71
N THR A 212 -46.01 -12.04 6.88
CA THR A 212 -45.56 -13.43 6.67
C THR A 212 -44.17 -13.47 6.02
N TRP A 213 -43.94 -12.63 5.01
CA TRP A 213 -42.63 -12.52 4.37
C TRP A 213 -41.58 -11.92 5.30
N ASP A 214 -41.92 -10.88 6.06
CA ASP A 214 -41.01 -10.26 7.03
C ASP A 214 -40.56 -11.29 8.08
N GLU A 215 -41.48 -12.08 8.65
CA GLU A 215 -41.16 -13.16 9.60
C GLU A 215 -40.24 -14.22 8.98
N LYS A 216 -40.56 -14.69 7.77
CA LYS A 216 -39.75 -15.70 7.07
C LYS A 216 -38.34 -15.19 6.75
N LEU A 217 -38.23 -13.96 6.25
CA LEU A 217 -36.96 -13.33 5.94
C LEU A 217 -36.14 -13.08 7.21
N GLN A 218 -36.77 -12.68 8.31
CA GLN A 218 -36.07 -12.50 9.59
C GLN A 218 -35.47 -13.81 10.12
N VAL A 219 -36.20 -14.94 9.99
CA VAL A 219 -35.66 -16.25 10.40
C VAL A 219 -34.43 -16.63 9.58
N LEU A 220 -34.49 -16.47 8.26
CA LEU A 220 -33.36 -16.76 7.37
C LEU A 220 -32.19 -15.81 7.60
N ALA A 221 -32.45 -14.51 7.79
CA ALA A 221 -31.44 -13.52 8.13
C ALA A 221 -30.71 -13.89 9.43
N ASN A 222 -31.46 -14.23 10.50
CA ASN A 222 -30.88 -14.65 11.76
C ASN A 222 -29.98 -15.90 11.63
N GLN A 223 -30.32 -16.83 10.73
CA GLN A 223 -29.49 -18.02 10.48
C GLN A 223 -28.18 -17.67 9.76
N VAL A 224 -28.23 -16.75 8.79
CA VAL A 224 -27.03 -16.23 8.12
C VAL A 224 -26.17 -15.44 9.12
N ASP A 225 -26.80 -14.62 9.97
CA ASP A 225 -26.12 -13.80 10.96
C ASP A 225 -25.31 -14.62 11.97
N VAL A 226 -25.74 -15.83 12.32
CA VAL A 226 -24.95 -16.72 13.21
C VAL A 226 -23.56 -16.99 12.63
N PHE A 227 -23.48 -17.34 11.36
CA PHE A 227 -22.20 -17.60 10.68
C PHE A 227 -21.41 -16.30 10.45
N ASP A 228 -22.09 -15.23 10.05
CA ASP A 228 -21.43 -13.96 9.77
C ASP A 228 -20.82 -13.35 11.03
N ASN A 229 -21.49 -13.48 12.18
CA ASN A 229 -20.95 -13.08 13.47
C ASN A 229 -19.69 -13.87 13.83
N GLU A 230 -19.70 -15.20 13.69
CA GLU A 230 -18.51 -16.04 13.95
C GLU A 230 -17.34 -15.67 13.03
N ILE A 231 -17.61 -15.49 11.73
CA ILE A 231 -16.60 -15.05 10.75
C ILE A 231 -16.04 -13.67 11.13
N ASN A 232 -16.89 -12.74 11.55
CA ASN A 232 -16.47 -11.39 11.93
C ASN A 232 -15.63 -11.40 13.21
N GLU A 233 -16.01 -12.18 14.23
CA GLU A 233 -15.21 -12.36 15.44
C GLU A 233 -13.82 -12.92 15.13
N LEU A 234 -13.74 -13.92 14.24
CA LEU A 234 -12.46 -14.49 13.80
C LEU A 234 -11.64 -13.47 12.99
N LYS A 235 -12.27 -12.66 12.13
CA LYS A 235 -11.60 -11.58 11.39
C LYS A 235 -11.00 -10.53 12.34
N GLU A 236 -11.74 -10.12 13.37
CA GLU A 236 -11.23 -9.21 14.40
C GLU A 236 -10.08 -9.84 15.20
N LYS A 237 -10.23 -11.10 15.62
CA LYS A 237 -9.15 -11.86 16.29
C LYS A 237 -7.90 -11.93 15.43
N ARG A 238 -8.04 -12.26 14.14
CA ARG A 238 -6.92 -12.31 13.18
C ARG A 238 -6.24 -10.94 13.05
N ARG A 239 -7.04 -9.87 12.96
CA ARG A 239 -6.52 -8.50 12.86
C ARG A 239 -5.71 -8.13 14.10
N HIS A 240 -6.24 -8.42 15.30
CA HIS A 240 -5.56 -8.15 16.56
C HIS A 240 -4.26 -8.95 16.72
N LEU A 241 -4.27 -10.24 16.39
CA LEU A 241 -3.06 -11.07 16.39
C LEU A 241 -2.01 -10.54 15.42
N SER A 242 -2.43 -10.18 14.20
CA SER A 242 -1.53 -9.64 13.18
C SER A 242 -0.93 -8.28 13.56
N SER A 243 -1.72 -7.37 14.16
CA SER A 243 -1.21 -6.07 14.61
C SER A 243 -0.27 -6.22 15.80
N THR A 244 -0.58 -7.11 16.73
CA THR A 244 0.29 -7.43 17.88
C THR A 244 1.62 -8.00 17.44
N LEU A 245 1.62 -8.96 16.51
CA LEU A 245 2.84 -9.55 15.97
C LEU A 245 3.68 -8.51 15.21
N GLN A 246 3.05 -7.66 14.38
CA GLN A 246 3.74 -6.57 13.69
C GLN A 246 4.37 -5.57 14.67
N ALA A 247 3.66 -5.19 15.73
CA ALA A 247 4.22 -4.29 16.75
C ALA A 247 5.42 -4.91 17.46
N LYS A 248 5.33 -6.19 17.86
CA LYS A 248 6.47 -6.92 18.44
C LYS A 248 7.67 -6.94 17.49
N LEU A 249 7.42 -7.18 16.21
CA LEU A 249 8.45 -7.20 15.18
C LEU A 249 9.11 -5.83 15.02
N PHE A 250 8.31 -4.76 14.90
CA PHE A 250 8.80 -3.39 14.76
C PHE A 250 9.66 -2.92 15.94
N ALA A 251 9.36 -3.39 17.16
CA ALA A 251 10.16 -3.09 18.35
C ALA A 251 11.56 -3.74 18.34
N GLN A 252 11.78 -4.78 17.53
CA GLN A 252 13.09 -5.42 17.36
C GLN A 252 13.98 -4.68 16.35
N TYR A 253 13.39 -3.97 15.39
CA TYR A 253 14.14 -3.20 14.39
C TYR A 253 14.63 -1.89 14.96
N ARG A 254 15.86 -1.91 15.47
CA ARG A 254 16.47 -0.77 16.15
C ARG A 254 17.62 -0.17 15.37
N PHE A 255 17.54 1.13 15.08
CA PHE A 255 18.48 1.83 14.21
C PHE A 255 19.36 2.79 15.01
N LEU A 256 20.67 2.66 14.79
CA LEU A 256 21.67 3.57 15.33
C LEU A 256 21.83 4.80 14.45
N ASN A 257 22.22 5.91 15.05
CA ASN A 257 22.80 7.05 14.35
C ASN A 257 24.30 7.19 14.69
N GLN A 258 24.98 8.20 14.14
CA GLN A 258 26.41 8.43 14.37
C GLN A 258 26.79 8.70 15.84
N TYR A 259 25.84 9.10 16.69
CA TYR A 259 26.07 9.33 18.11
C TYR A 259 25.88 8.07 18.96
N GLY A 260 25.52 6.94 18.33
CA GLY A 260 25.15 5.71 19.02
C GLY A 260 23.75 5.75 19.64
N GLU A 261 22.93 6.76 19.33
CA GLU A 261 21.53 6.81 19.79
C GLU A 261 20.70 5.80 19.00
N GLU A 262 19.95 4.97 19.72
CA GLU A 262 19.12 3.91 19.15
C GLU A 262 17.64 4.29 19.19
N LYS A 263 16.91 4.02 18.11
CA LYS A 263 15.44 4.08 18.08
C LYS A 263 14.85 2.90 17.33
N ASP A 264 13.73 2.38 17.80
CA ASP A 264 12.98 1.35 17.07
C ASP A 264 12.02 1.96 16.03
N LEU A 265 11.42 1.09 15.20
CA LEU A 265 10.47 1.55 14.18
C LEU A 265 9.21 2.18 14.79
N ILE A 266 8.76 1.78 15.98
CA ILE A 266 7.57 2.35 16.62
C ILE A 266 7.86 3.81 16.97
N ASP A 267 8.99 4.07 17.63
CA ASP A 267 9.41 5.42 18.03
C ASP A 267 9.69 6.33 16.82
N ILE A 268 10.32 5.79 15.77
CA ILE A 268 10.62 6.53 14.54
C ILE A 268 9.33 6.94 13.83
N PHE A 269 8.37 6.03 13.70
CA PHE A 269 7.16 6.30 12.92
C PHE A 269 6.07 7.02 13.71
N ALA A 270 6.13 7.06 15.04
CA ALA A 270 5.18 7.79 15.88
C ALA A 270 5.04 9.28 15.51
N GLN A 271 6.08 9.90 14.93
CA GLN A 271 6.08 11.30 14.48
C GLN A 271 5.60 11.48 13.02
N THR A 272 5.34 10.39 12.31
CA THR A 272 4.86 10.43 10.92
C THR A 272 3.33 10.55 10.87
N PRO A 273 2.74 11.05 9.77
CA PRO A 273 1.29 11.16 9.64
C PRO A 273 0.53 9.85 9.84
N ASN A 274 1.11 8.72 9.43
CA ASN A 274 0.48 7.40 9.53
C ASN A 274 0.73 6.72 10.89
N GLN A 275 1.64 7.25 11.72
CA GLN A 275 2.06 6.78 13.06
C GLN A 275 2.55 5.33 13.17
N THR A 276 2.26 4.50 12.17
CA THR A 276 2.54 3.06 12.10
C THR A 276 3.48 2.80 10.93
N PRO A 277 4.58 2.05 11.13
CA PRO A 277 5.47 1.69 10.04
C PRO A 277 4.75 0.83 8.99
N PRO A 278 4.96 1.09 7.68
CA PRO A 278 4.53 0.16 6.64
C PRO A 278 5.23 -1.19 6.77
N ALA A 279 4.58 -2.26 6.31
CA ALA A 279 5.18 -3.60 6.30
C ALA A 279 6.51 -3.63 5.50
N GLY A 280 7.51 -4.32 6.06
CA GLY A 280 8.86 -4.40 5.50
C GLY A 280 9.70 -3.13 5.69
N SER A 281 9.29 -2.21 6.58
CA SER A 281 10.17 -1.14 7.05
C SER A 281 11.38 -1.74 7.76
N GLY A 282 12.56 -1.16 7.54
CA GLY A 282 13.83 -1.68 8.09
C GLY A 282 14.54 -2.74 7.24
N GLU A 283 13.91 -3.22 6.17
CA GLU A 283 14.48 -4.25 5.29
C GLU A 283 15.24 -3.70 4.07
N CYS A 284 15.25 -2.38 3.87
CA CYS A 284 15.94 -1.72 2.75
C CYS A 284 17.47 -1.74 2.93
N ALA A 285 18.20 -1.63 1.82
CA ALA A 285 19.66 -1.72 1.84
C ALA A 285 20.29 -0.53 2.58
N ALA A 286 19.86 0.71 2.31
CA ALA A 286 20.41 1.91 2.95
C ALA A 286 20.39 1.89 4.49
N PRO A 287 19.26 1.61 5.19
CA PRO A 287 19.27 1.49 6.65
C PRO A 287 20.18 0.38 7.18
N LYS A 288 20.28 -0.78 6.51
CA LYS A 288 21.17 -1.88 6.93
C LYS A 288 22.64 -1.45 6.86
N LEU A 289 23.04 -0.79 5.77
CA LEU A 289 24.40 -0.28 5.56
C LEU A 289 24.80 0.72 6.64
N LEU A 290 23.96 1.73 6.88
CA LEU A 290 24.24 2.77 7.88
C LEU A 290 24.26 2.21 9.29
N HIS A 291 23.31 1.33 9.64
CA HIS A 291 23.26 0.71 10.97
C HIS A 291 24.55 -0.07 11.22
N TYR A 292 25.00 -0.87 10.25
CA TYR A 292 26.24 -1.62 10.34
C TYR A 292 27.46 -0.70 10.48
N ALA A 293 27.55 0.36 9.67
CA ALA A 293 28.64 1.32 9.75
C ALA A 293 28.74 1.95 11.15
N PHE A 294 27.62 2.46 11.70
CA PHE A 294 27.60 3.06 13.03
C PHE A 294 27.91 2.06 14.14
N LYS A 295 27.33 0.85 14.07
CA LYS A 295 27.59 -0.24 15.03
C LYS A 295 29.07 -0.61 15.13
N HIS A 296 29.80 -0.49 14.02
CA HIS A 296 31.21 -0.84 13.92
C HIS A 296 32.16 0.38 13.90
N GLY A 297 31.66 1.58 14.20
CA GLY A 297 32.48 2.79 14.29
C GLY A 297 33.08 3.23 12.94
N MET A 298 32.50 2.83 11.82
CA MET A 298 32.91 3.27 10.49
C MET A 298 32.23 4.60 10.17
N THR A 299 32.93 5.49 9.48
CA THR A 299 32.38 6.79 9.06
C THR A 299 31.78 6.68 7.65
N PRO A 300 30.46 6.87 7.48
CA PRO A 300 29.83 6.93 6.16
C PRO A 300 30.32 8.13 5.34
N ILE A 301 30.57 7.92 4.05
CA ILE A 301 31.09 8.95 3.13
C ILE A 301 30.06 9.28 2.04
N ALA A 302 29.57 8.27 1.33
CA ALA A 302 28.54 8.42 0.32
C ALA A 302 27.84 7.07 0.08
N MET A 303 26.65 7.10 -0.52
CA MET A 303 25.89 5.88 -0.81
C MET A 303 25.32 5.89 -2.22
N ALA A 304 24.99 4.70 -2.72
CA ALA A 304 24.17 4.52 -3.90
C ALA A 304 23.36 3.23 -3.81
N GLU A 305 22.11 3.26 -4.28
CA GLU A 305 21.27 2.06 -4.42
C GLU A 305 20.96 1.81 -5.90
N PHE A 306 21.02 0.56 -6.36
CA PHE A 306 20.73 0.17 -7.74
C PHE A 306 19.89 -1.09 -7.84
N TRP A 307 19.11 -1.21 -8.91
CA TRP A 307 18.22 -2.35 -9.12
C TRP A 307 18.92 -3.47 -9.89
N TRP A 308 18.75 -4.70 -9.44
CA TRP A 308 19.31 -5.89 -10.07
C TRP A 308 18.20 -6.89 -10.41
N GLY A 309 18.13 -7.32 -11.67
CA GLY A 309 17.08 -8.24 -12.14
C GLY A 309 15.88 -7.60 -12.82
N ALA A 310 14.88 -8.44 -13.09
CA ALA A 310 13.61 -8.10 -13.72
C ALA A 310 12.78 -7.14 -12.86
N SER A 311 11.96 -6.35 -13.52
CA SER A 311 11.02 -5.44 -12.87
C SER A 311 9.90 -6.23 -12.19
N PRO A 312 9.46 -5.88 -10.97
CA PRO A 312 8.28 -6.49 -10.38
C PRO A 312 7.02 -6.05 -11.14
N LYS A 313 5.91 -6.77 -10.95
CA LYS A 313 4.63 -6.44 -11.63
C LYS A 313 4.01 -5.10 -11.19
N SER A 314 4.37 -4.61 -10.01
CA SER A 314 3.76 -3.44 -9.37
C SER A 314 4.44 -2.11 -9.70
N GLU A 315 5.68 -2.12 -10.17
CA GLU A 315 6.46 -0.91 -10.43
C GLU A 315 7.47 -1.15 -11.55
N ILE A 316 7.92 -0.08 -12.22
CA ILE A 316 8.91 -0.14 -13.29
C ILE A 316 10.31 0.06 -12.69
N ARG A 317 11.14 -0.98 -12.80
CA ARG A 317 12.55 -0.98 -12.39
C ARG A 317 13.43 -1.40 -13.56
N LYS A 318 14.52 -0.66 -13.76
CA LYS A 318 15.51 -0.90 -14.81
C LYS A 318 16.74 -1.54 -14.18
N HIS A 319 17.14 -2.68 -14.72
CA HIS A 319 18.36 -3.36 -14.32
C HIS A 319 19.59 -2.42 -14.42
N LYS A 320 20.45 -2.45 -13.39
CA LYS A 320 21.63 -1.61 -13.16
C LYS A 320 21.36 -0.11 -12.98
N TYR A 321 20.10 0.33 -13.01
CA TYR A 321 19.75 1.73 -12.79
C TYR A 321 19.77 2.09 -11.31
N PHE A 322 20.23 3.29 -11.00
CA PHE A 322 20.30 3.82 -9.63
C PHE A 322 18.99 4.45 -9.20
N TYR A 323 18.61 4.24 -7.94
CA TYR A 323 17.35 4.71 -7.39
C TYR A 323 17.57 5.37 -6.02
N GLU A 324 16.67 6.29 -5.67
CA GLU A 324 16.67 6.92 -4.36
C GLU A 324 16.07 6.02 -3.28
N ALA A 325 16.39 6.35 -2.02
CA ALA A 325 15.78 5.70 -0.88
C ALA A 325 14.27 5.97 -0.85
N CYS A 326 13.48 4.94 -0.51
CA CYS A 326 12.03 5.07 -0.57
C CYS A 326 11.48 6.05 0.49
N LYS A 327 10.56 6.94 0.09
CA LYS A 327 10.00 7.96 1.00
C LYS A 327 9.13 7.36 2.10
N SER A 328 8.31 6.37 1.79
CA SER A 328 7.34 5.83 2.77
C SER A 328 7.97 5.03 3.90
N LYS A 329 9.11 4.36 3.68
CA LYS A 329 9.75 3.49 4.69
C LYS A 329 11.12 4.01 5.12
N CYS A 330 11.98 4.42 4.19
CA CYS A 330 13.34 4.84 4.53
C CYS A 330 13.40 6.26 5.07
N GLU A 331 12.56 7.19 4.61
CA GLU A 331 12.67 8.61 5.01
C GLU A 331 12.60 8.83 6.52
N PRO A 332 11.63 8.28 7.26
CA PRO A 332 11.61 8.43 8.72
C PRO A 332 12.83 7.79 9.39
N ILE A 333 13.24 6.61 8.93
CA ILE A 333 14.38 5.86 9.48
C ILE A 333 15.68 6.64 9.28
N LEU A 334 15.95 7.04 8.04
CA LEU A 334 17.14 7.81 7.68
C LEU A 334 17.14 9.19 8.33
N GLY A 335 15.97 9.80 8.58
CA GLY A 335 15.87 11.03 9.36
C GLY A 335 16.44 10.91 10.78
N HIS A 336 16.29 9.75 11.44
CA HIS A 336 16.97 9.45 12.70
C HIS A 336 18.46 9.16 12.49
N MET A 337 18.77 8.26 11.55
CA MET A 337 20.13 7.74 11.36
C MET A 337 21.14 8.79 10.89
N LEU A 338 20.69 9.76 10.07
CA LEU A 338 21.53 10.82 9.50
C LEU A 338 21.57 12.09 10.36
N LYS A 339 20.98 12.06 11.57
CA LYS A 339 20.98 13.21 12.48
C LYS A 339 22.40 13.69 12.75
N GLY A 340 22.65 14.96 12.42
CA GLY A 340 23.93 15.64 12.63
C GLY A 340 25.00 15.35 11.58
N ILE A 341 24.68 14.58 10.54
CA ILE A 341 25.58 14.37 9.39
C ILE A 341 25.36 15.53 8.42
N GLU A 342 26.44 16.13 7.94
CA GLU A 342 26.34 17.16 6.91
C GLU A 342 25.96 16.50 5.57
N LEU A 343 24.78 16.83 5.07
CA LEU A 343 24.23 16.26 3.84
C LEU A 343 24.48 17.19 2.66
N GLU A 344 24.63 16.60 1.47
CA GLU A 344 24.50 17.31 0.21
C GLU A 344 23.18 18.10 0.15
N GLU A 345 23.16 19.14 -0.67
CA GLU A 345 22.02 20.02 -0.77
C GLU A 345 20.78 19.27 -1.28
N ASN A 346 19.65 19.47 -0.61
CA ASN A 346 18.38 18.95 -1.08
C ASN A 346 17.91 19.73 -2.31
N LEU A 347 18.25 19.22 -3.50
CA LEU A 347 17.89 19.87 -4.77
C LEU A 347 16.37 19.92 -5.00
N LEU A 348 15.56 19.13 -4.28
CA LEU A 348 14.09 19.21 -4.36
C LEU A 348 13.54 20.53 -3.81
N LEU A 349 14.34 21.27 -3.04
CA LEU A 349 13.99 22.60 -2.52
C LEU A 349 14.43 23.73 -3.44
N LYS A 350 15.29 23.45 -4.43
CA LYS A 350 15.74 24.45 -5.39
C LYS A 350 14.65 24.64 -6.44
N ASN A 351 14.26 25.89 -6.66
CA ASN A 351 13.29 26.21 -7.69
C ASN A 351 13.94 26.05 -9.09
N PRO A 352 13.59 25.00 -9.87
CA PRO A 352 14.17 24.81 -11.19
C PRO A 352 13.71 25.87 -12.20
N ALA A 353 12.70 26.66 -11.83
CA ALA A 353 12.12 27.73 -12.64
C ALA A 353 12.80 29.08 -12.44
N GLU A 354 13.60 29.25 -11.37
CA GLU A 354 14.24 30.52 -11.05
C GLU A 354 15.13 30.98 -12.21
N GLY A 355 14.90 32.20 -12.69
CA GLY A 355 15.62 32.78 -13.83
C GLY A 355 15.31 32.18 -15.21
N LYS A 356 14.48 31.13 -15.32
CA LYS A 356 14.02 30.61 -16.62
C LYS A 356 12.84 31.45 -17.12
N GLU A 357 12.81 31.76 -18.42
CA GLU A 357 11.62 32.34 -19.06
C GLU A 357 10.66 31.23 -19.51
N LEU A 358 9.35 31.52 -19.47
CA LEU A 358 8.33 30.64 -19.98
C LEU A 358 7.95 31.12 -21.39
N GLU A 359 8.53 30.49 -22.40
CA GLU A 359 8.32 30.85 -23.81
C GLU A 359 6.88 30.54 -24.23
N ILE A 360 6.16 31.57 -24.69
CA ILE A 360 4.83 31.43 -25.30
C ILE A 360 5.05 31.20 -26.80
N ILE A 361 4.65 30.02 -27.28
CA ILE A 361 4.73 29.63 -28.68
C ILE A 361 3.52 30.19 -29.46
N TYR A 362 2.37 30.30 -28.80
CA TYR A 362 1.13 30.78 -29.40
C TYR A 362 0.22 31.42 -28.35
N GLN A 363 -0.51 32.47 -28.75
CA GLN A 363 -1.48 33.16 -27.91
C GLN A 363 -2.60 33.76 -28.79
N ASP A 364 -3.85 33.54 -28.39
CA ASP A 364 -5.04 34.22 -28.92
C ASP A 364 -5.99 34.64 -27.76
N GLU A 365 -7.23 35.04 -28.09
CA GLU A 365 -8.25 35.45 -27.11
C GLU A 365 -8.78 34.30 -26.23
N ALA A 366 -8.54 33.04 -26.59
CA ALA A 366 -9.11 31.86 -25.95
C ALA A 366 -8.05 30.88 -25.39
N MET A 367 -6.80 30.91 -25.86
CA MET A 367 -5.76 29.97 -25.43
C MET A 367 -4.33 30.52 -25.51
N VAL A 368 -3.47 29.93 -24.68
CA VAL A 368 -2.02 30.15 -24.66
C VAL A 368 -1.31 28.80 -24.73
N ILE A 369 -0.33 28.68 -25.62
CA ILE A 369 0.54 27.50 -25.75
C ILE A 369 1.94 27.89 -25.31
N VAL A 370 2.48 27.17 -24.32
CA VAL A 370 3.81 27.43 -23.76
C VAL A 370 4.76 26.26 -24.04
N ASN A 371 6.02 26.59 -24.32
CA ASN A 371 7.11 25.63 -24.35
C ASN A 371 7.58 25.38 -22.91
N LYS A 372 7.06 24.35 -22.26
CA LYS A 372 7.42 24.08 -20.86
C LYS A 372 8.89 23.60 -20.77
N PRO A 373 9.78 24.33 -20.08
CA PRO A 373 11.16 23.88 -19.92
C PRO A 373 11.25 22.55 -19.17
N ALA A 374 12.33 21.80 -19.40
CA ALA A 374 12.61 20.60 -18.61
C ALA A 374 12.68 20.92 -17.11
N GLU A 375 12.15 20.00 -16.30
CA GLU A 375 12.09 20.08 -14.83
C GLU A 375 11.21 21.22 -14.26
N PHE A 376 10.58 22.01 -15.13
CA PHE A 376 9.68 23.09 -14.72
C PHE A 376 8.34 22.52 -14.24
N LEU A 377 7.84 22.95 -13.08
CA LEU A 377 6.59 22.46 -12.52
C LEU A 377 5.40 22.89 -13.39
N SER A 378 4.46 21.98 -13.66
CA SER A 378 3.22 22.34 -14.38
C SER A 378 2.23 23.06 -13.46
N VAL A 379 2.15 22.62 -12.19
CA VAL A 379 1.27 23.15 -11.13
C VAL A 379 2.09 23.42 -9.86
N PRO A 380 1.62 24.29 -8.94
CA PRO A 380 2.36 24.60 -7.72
C PRO A 380 2.62 23.32 -6.90
N GLY A 381 3.85 23.18 -6.42
CA GLY A 381 4.25 22.11 -5.50
C GLY A 381 3.96 22.46 -4.04
N LYS A 382 4.29 21.53 -3.12
CA LYS A 382 4.13 21.75 -1.68
C LYS A 382 5.06 22.82 -1.11
N THR A 383 6.28 22.91 -1.65
CA THR A 383 7.32 23.83 -1.17
C THR A 383 7.68 24.89 -2.20
N ILE A 384 7.76 24.50 -3.48
CA ILE A 384 8.01 25.42 -4.60
C ILE A 384 6.66 25.73 -5.24
N SER A 385 6.20 26.97 -5.12
CA SER A 385 4.94 27.41 -5.73
C SER A 385 5.11 27.85 -7.19
N ASP A 386 6.33 28.20 -7.60
CA ASP A 386 6.61 28.66 -8.97
C ASP A 386 6.42 27.53 -9.99
N SER A 387 5.44 27.70 -10.87
CA SER A 387 5.04 26.72 -11.88
C SER A 387 4.48 27.39 -13.13
N VAL A 388 4.22 26.61 -14.20
CA VAL A 388 3.51 27.12 -15.40
C VAL A 388 2.20 27.74 -14.98
N TYR A 389 1.41 27.04 -14.17
CA TYR A 389 0.12 27.52 -13.68
C TYR A 389 0.22 28.88 -12.97
N THR A 390 1.07 29.03 -11.95
CA THR A 390 1.18 30.31 -11.22
C THR A 390 1.69 31.45 -12.07
N ARG A 391 2.59 31.17 -13.03
CA ARG A 391 3.08 32.20 -13.96
C ARG A 391 2.03 32.60 -14.99
N MET A 392 1.25 31.65 -15.51
CA MET A 392 0.13 31.93 -16.40
C MET A 392 -0.97 32.70 -15.68
N GLN A 393 -1.30 32.33 -14.44
CA GLN A 393 -2.26 33.06 -13.61
C GLN A 393 -1.81 34.50 -13.31
N ALA A 394 -0.51 34.72 -13.11
CA ALA A 394 0.05 36.06 -12.95
C ALA A 394 0.05 36.88 -14.25
N MET A 395 0.27 36.24 -15.41
CA MET A 395 0.25 36.89 -16.73
C MET A 395 -1.17 37.17 -17.24
N PHE A 396 -2.14 36.33 -16.87
CA PHE A 396 -3.53 36.37 -17.31
C PHE A 396 -4.48 36.26 -16.10
N PRO A 397 -4.56 37.29 -15.24
CA PRO A 397 -5.34 37.25 -14.00
C PRO A 397 -6.85 37.14 -14.22
N ASP A 398 -7.34 37.55 -15.40
CA ASP A 398 -8.75 37.55 -15.79
C ASP A 398 -9.15 36.31 -16.63
N ALA A 399 -8.22 35.38 -16.85
CA ALA A 399 -8.53 34.11 -17.51
C ALA A 399 -9.18 33.14 -16.52
N ASP A 400 -10.26 32.48 -16.96
CA ASP A 400 -11.07 31.53 -16.16
C ASP A 400 -10.29 30.30 -15.66
#